data_AF-A0A1I4FGI7-F1
#
_entry.id   AF-A0A1I4FGI7-F1
#
_cell.length_a   1.000
_cell.length_b   1.000
_cell.length_c   1.000
_cell.angle_alpha   90.00
_cell.angle_beta   90.00
_cell.angle_gamma   90.00
#
_symmetry.space_group_name_H-M   'P 1'
#
loop_
_entity.id
_entity.type
_entity.pdbx_description
1 polymer ?
#
loop_
_entity_poly.entity_id
_entity_poly.type
_entity_poly.pdbx_seq_one_letter_code
_entity_poly.pdbx_strand_id
1 'polypeptide(L)'
;MKNKTLYTTAAFSVIIAAVALNVTMPDTADAQDTTTAVGLVDTSAAVQAAHWSDNVTITIDADANTFRFESNGMPSHGFAEKYLIPTDPSDQPFADKPTEFFNVEESATYFKETPVDTTITTLPAYTEEVTETSLGRIGVAITGAQIFNDYENFERTVVAQDDQVIHDHVAFLDECNGHTLVSGTDYHYHGIPVCITDTLDEADEHSVMIGVLEDGFPVYGNHGQGGAIITNDDLDACSGHVDVTPEFPDGIYHYHLTADEAPYMIDCYHGEVEVAANMGGGGPDFAAIAEELGVEEAALRDALGDTMPPDFDAAAQSLGIDSDALRIAMPGPGQ
;
A
#
# COMPACT_ATOMS: atom_id res chain seq x y z
N MET A 1 -29.45 57.87 -55.93
CA MET A 1 -28.69 58.79 -56.79
C MET A 1 -28.97 60.20 -56.28
N LYS A 2 -28.05 61.07 -55.89
CA LYS A 2 -26.62 61.29 -56.12
C LYS A 2 -26.09 61.94 -54.84
N ASN A 3 -24.81 61.81 -54.52
CA ASN A 3 -24.06 62.93 -53.96
C ASN A 3 -22.58 62.81 -54.30
N LYS A 4 -22.09 63.86 -54.96
CA LYS A 4 -20.69 64.20 -55.14
C LYS A 4 -20.11 64.58 -53.77
N THR A 5 -18.80 64.44 -53.57
CA THR A 5 -17.85 65.57 -53.52
C THR A 5 -16.40 65.05 -53.40
N LEU A 6 -15.48 65.82 -53.99
CA LEU A 6 -14.02 65.72 -54.04
C LEU A 6 -13.35 65.51 -52.66
N TYR A 7 -12.09 65.02 -52.63
CA TYR A 7 -10.92 65.79 -52.18
C TYR A 7 -9.58 65.06 -52.47
N THR A 8 -8.53 65.85 -52.34
CA THR A 8 -7.14 65.82 -52.83
C THR A 8 -6.15 64.86 -52.15
N THR A 9 -5.08 64.59 -52.90
CA THR A 9 -3.76 64.00 -52.58
C THR A 9 -3.09 64.38 -51.25
N ALA A 10 -2.43 63.41 -50.60
CA ALA A 10 -1.05 63.51 -50.07
C ALA A 10 -0.53 62.14 -49.59
N ALA A 11 0.74 61.86 -49.86
CA ALA A 11 1.47 60.67 -49.41
C ALA A 11 1.85 60.78 -47.93
N PHE A 12 1.82 59.67 -47.17
CA PHE A 12 2.53 59.54 -45.90
C PHE A 12 3.05 58.11 -45.70
N SER A 13 4.33 58.05 -45.34
CA SER A 13 5.08 56.88 -44.91
C SER A 13 4.47 56.24 -43.66
N VAL A 14 4.36 54.91 -43.64
CA VAL A 14 3.92 54.15 -42.46
C VAL A 14 5.10 54.04 -41.49
N ILE A 15 4.96 54.68 -40.34
CA ILE A 15 5.75 54.43 -39.14
C ILE A 15 5.13 53.21 -38.46
N ILE A 16 5.86 52.10 -38.38
CA ILE A 16 5.48 50.97 -37.52
C ILE A 16 5.83 51.38 -36.09
N ALA A 17 4.80 51.67 -35.29
CA ALA A 17 4.95 51.86 -33.85
C ALA A 17 5.20 50.49 -33.20
N ALA A 18 6.42 50.28 -32.70
CA ALA A 18 6.70 49.23 -31.73
C ALA A 18 6.03 49.62 -30.41
N VAL A 19 4.91 48.99 -30.09
CA VAL A 19 4.31 49.07 -28.76
C VAL A 19 5.11 48.12 -27.87
N ALA A 20 5.95 48.67 -27.01
CA ALA A 20 6.50 47.94 -25.87
C ALA A 20 5.34 47.72 -24.88
N LEU A 21 4.77 46.51 -24.88
CA LEU A 21 3.96 46.06 -23.77
C LEU A 21 4.92 45.69 -22.63
N ASN A 22 5.00 46.54 -21.61
CA ASN A 22 5.53 46.16 -20.31
C ASN A 22 4.58 45.12 -19.70
N VAL A 23 4.82 43.84 -19.97
CA VAL A 23 4.33 42.77 -19.13
C VAL A 23 5.34 42.61 -18.01
N THR A 24 4.98 43.09 -16.83
CA THR A 24 5.62 42.69 -15.58
C THR A 24 5.52 41.17 -15.48
N MET A 25 6.65 40.48 -15.64
CA MET A 25 6.77 39.08 -15.24
C MET A 25 6.58 39.03 -13.72
N PRO A 26 5.67 38.20 -13.19
CA PRO A 26 5.75 37.85 -11.78
C PRO A 26 7.05 37.07 -11.58
N ASP A 27 7.83 37.45 -10.58
CA ASP A 27 8.93 36.66 -10.07
C ASP A 27 8.42 35.22 -9.82
N THR A 28 8.96 34.25 -10.53
CA THR A 28 8.78 32.83 -10.23
C THR A 28 9.66 32.50 -9.04
N ALA A 29 9.18 32.84 -7.86
CA ALA A 29 9.69 32.40 -6.56
C ALA A 29 8.56 32.51 -5.53
N ASP A 30 7.50 31.73 -5.75
CA ASP A 30 6.65 31.24 -4.68
C ASP A 30 6.56 29.73 -4.91
N ALA A 31 7.32 28.98 -4.10
CA ALA A 31 7.00 27.60 -3.84
C ALA A 31 5.56 27.59 -3.32
N GLN A 32 4.69 26.83 -3.97
CA GLN A 32 3.37 26.54 -3.42
C GLN A 32 3.57 25.76 -2.12
N ASP A 33 3.65 26.50 -1.01
CA ASP A 33 3.16 26.04 0.27
C ASP A 33 1.62 26.00 0.16
N THR A 34 1.12 24.97 -0.49
CA THR A 34 -0.29 24.59 -0.43
C THR A 34 -0.39 23.33 0.40
N THR A 35 -0.29 23.47 1.72
CA THR A 35 -1.00 22.58 2.63
C THR A 35 -2.50 22.78 2.37
N THR A 36 -3.02 22.20 1.28
CA THR A 36 -4.44 21.84 1.21
C THR A 36 -4.66 20.98 2.44
N ALA A 37 -5.48 21.45 3.38
CA ALA A 37 -5.88 20.62 4.50
C ALA A 37 -6.44 19.33 3.89
N VAL A 38 -5.73 18.21 4.07
CA VAL A 38 -6.19 16.91 3.59
C VAL A 38 -7.46 16.63 4.39
N GLY A 39 -8.60 16.92 3.76
CA GLY A 39 -9.89 16.77 4.41
C GLY A 39 -10.16 15.29 4.66
N LEU A 40 -11.02 14.99 5.62
CA LEU A 40 -11.57 13.65 5.74
C LEU A 40 -12.39 13.36 4.49
N VAL A 41 -11.96 12.38 3.70
CA VAL A 41 -12.65 11.89 2.51
C VAL A 41 -13.20 10.51 2.82
N ASP A 42 -14.51 10.35 2.65
CA ASP A 42 -15.17 9.05 2.82
C ASP A 42 -14.89 8.16 1.60
N THR A 43 -14.19 7.05 1.82
CA THR A 43 -13.78 6.09 0.79
C THR A 43 -14.81 4.97 0.59
N SER A 44 -15.88 4.90 1.38
CA SER A 44 -16.84 3.78 1.37
C SER A 44 -17.46 3.51 0.01
N ALA A 45 -17.78 4.57 -0.76
CA ALA A 45 -18.35 4.44 -2.09
C ALA A 45 -17.33 3.88 -3.10
N ALA A 46 -16.06 4.30 -3.01
CA ALA A 46 -14.97 3.81 -3.84
C ALA A 46 -14.68 2.34 -3.51
N VAL A 47 -14.56 2.00 -2.22
CA VAL A 47 -14.40 0.62 -1.75
C VAL A 47 -15.54 -0.26 -2.23
N GLN A 48 -16.79 0.18 -2.12
CA GLN A 48 -17.95 -0.62 -2.56
C GLN A 48 -17.97 -0.86 -4.08
N ALA A 49 -17.40 0.05 -4.87
CA ALA A 49 -17.41 0.01 -6.33
C ALA A 49 -16.14 -0.56 -6.96
N ALA A 50 -15.08 -0.80 -6.18
CA ALA A 50 -13.81 -1.30 -6.68
C ALA A 50 -13.94 -2.71 -7.29
N HIS A 51 -12.95 -3.07 -8.11
CA HIS A 51 -12.92 -4.27 -8.94
C HIS A 51 -12.62 -5.57 -8.16
N TRP A 52 -13.20 -5.75 -6.97
CA TRP A 52 -13.04 -6.94 -6.15
C TRP A 52 -13.39 -8.21 -6.93
N SER A 53 -12.52 -9.21 -6.88
CA SER A 53 -12.75 -10.50 -7.53
C SER A 53 -13.78 -11.36 -6.80
N ASP A 54 -14.27 -12.40 -7.48
CA ASP A 54 -15.33 -13.30 -6.97
C ASP A 54 -14.98 -14.02 -5.65
N ASN A 55 -13.69 -14.13 -5.30
CA ASN A 55 -13.21 -14.72 -4.04
C ASN A 55 -13.09 -13.68 -2.91
N VAL A 56 -13.48 -12.43 -3.13
CA VAL A 56 -13.49 -11.36 -2.13
C VAL A 56 -14.92 -11.03 -1.72
N THR A 57 -15.14 -10.88 -0.42
CA THR A 57 -16.37 -10.32 0.13
C THR A 57 -16.07 -9.03 0.88
N ILE A 58 -16.79 -7.96 0.51
CA ILE A 58 -16.73 -6.66 1.18
C ILE A 58 -18.04 -6.41 1.91
N THR A 59 -17.95 -6.05 3.19
CA THR A 59 -19.09 -5.63 4.01
C THR A 59 -18.84 -4.25 4.58
N ILE A 60 -19.60 -3.24 4.13
CA ILE A 60 -19.51 -1.87 4.65
C ILE A 60 -20.30 -1.75 5.96
N ASP A 61 -19.68 -1.18 6.99
CA ASP A 61 -20.34 -0.68 8.21
C ASP A 61 -20.28 0.86 8.23
N ALA A 62 -21.36 1.48 7.76
CA ALA A 62 -21.45 2.94 7.67
C ALA A 62 -21.55 3.64 9.03
N ASP A 63 -22.00 2.94 10.09
CA ASP A 63 -22.06 3.52 11.43
C ASP A 63 -20.67 3.55 12.08
N ALA A 64 -19.86 2.53 11.81
CA ALA A 64 -18.46 2.44 12.25
C ALA A 64 -17.49 3.20 11.35
N ASN A 65 -17.89 3.58 10.13
CA ASN A 65 -17.01 4.07 9.06
C ASN A 65 -15.90 3.08 8.73
N THR A 66 -16.26 1.81 8.56
CA THR A 66 -15.31 0.75 8.21
C THR A 66 -15.86 -0.14 7.11
N PHE A 67 -14.98 -0.94 6.52
CA PHE A 67 -15.36 -2.09 5.72
C PHE A 67 -14.60 -3.32 6.20
N ARG A 68 -15.28 -4.47 6.18
CA ARG A 68 -14.67 -5.77 6.39
C ARG A 68 -14.35 -6.40 5.04
N PHE A 69 -13.10 -6.81 4.87
CA PHE A 69 -12.59 -7.56 3.73
C PHE A 69 -12.40 -9.02 4.12
N GLU A 70 -12.94 -9.92 3.30
CA GLU A 70 -12.75 -11.36 3.45
C GLU A 70 -12.28 -11.99 2.13
N SER A 71 -11.24 -12.82 2.17
CA SER A 71 -10.77 -13.62 1.03
C SER A 71 -10.17 -14.96 1.47
N ASN A 72 -9.85 -15.83 0.52
CA ASN A 72 -9.04 -17.04 0.76
C ASN A 72 -7.51 -16.79 0.69
N GLY A 73 -7.09 -15.52 0.54
CA GLY A 73 -5.68 -15.10 0.44
C GLY A 73 -4.95 -15.47 -0.84
N MET A 74 -5.65 -16.01 -1.84
CA MET A 74 -5.08 -16.32 -3.15
C MET A 74 -5.48 -15.24 -4.16
N PRO A 75 -4.59 -14.84 -5.08
CA PRO A 75 -4.97 -13.92 -6.14
C PRO A 75 -5.96 -14.60 -7.10
N SER A 76 -6.85 -13.81 -7.67
CA SER A 76 -7.82 -14.25 -8.68
C SER A 76 -7.23 -14.44 -10.08
N HIS A 77 -6.02 -13.91 -10.33
CA HIS A 77 -5.26 -14.19 -11.55
C HIS A 77 -4.38 -15.46 -11.40
N GLY A 78 -3.86 -15.95 -12.52
CA GLY A 78 -2.87 -17.03 -12.51
C GLY A 78 -1.52 -16.56 -11.97
N PHE A 79 -0.71 -17.49 -11.48
CA PHE A 79 0.63 -17.23 -10.97
C PHE A 79 1.59 -18.31 -11.49
N ALA A 80 2.89 -18.15 -11.29
CA ALA A 80 3.88 -19.08 -11.85
C ALA A 80 3.61 -20.55 -11.45
N GLU A 81 3.89 -21.49 -12.37
CA GLU A 81 3.75 -22.93 -12.09
C GLU A 81 4.76 -23.41 -11.04
N LYS A 82 5.91 -22.75 -10.95
CA LYS A 82 7.01 -23.11 -10.03
C LYS A 82 7.66 -21.88 -9.42
N TYR A 83 8.16 -22.05 -8.21
CA TYR A 83 8.87 -21.03 -7.46
C TYR A 83 10.20 -21.54 -6.93
N LEU A 84 11.17 -20.62 -6.83
CA LEU A 84 12.37 -20.83 -6.04
C LEU A 84 12.08 -20.50 -4.59
N ILE A 85 12.11 -21.51 -3.72
CA ILE A 85 11.96 -21.33 -2.28
C ILE A 85 13.33 -21.44 -1.62
N PRO A 86 13.84 -20.40 -0.93
CA PRO A 86 15.15 -20.45 -0.29
C PRO A 86 15.18 -21.51 0.83
N THR A 87 16.28 -22.26 0.90
CA THR A 87 16.47 -23.29 1.95
C THR A 87 16.76 -22.68 3.32
N ASP A 88 17.30 -21.46 3.35
CA ASP A 88 17.49 -20.64 4.55
C ASP A 88 17.09 -19.19 4.24
N PRO A 89 15.85 -18.77 4.54
CA PRO A 89 15.39 -17.42 4.23
C PRO A 89 16.13 -16.32 5.02
N SER A 90 16.88 -16.68 6.08
CA SER A 90 17.63 -15.69 6.86
C SER A 90 18.99 -15.32 6.26
N ASP A 91 19.47 -16.10 5.28
CA ASP A 91 20.75 -15.87 4.59
C ASP A 91 20.54 -15.11 3.28
N GLN A 92 19.90 -13.93 3.39
CA GLN A 92 19.74 -12.93 2.32
C GLN A 92 21.01 -12.06 2.16
N PRO A 93 21.24 -11.42 1.00
CA PRO A 93 20.42 -11.43 -0.23
C PRO A 93 20.49 -12.74 -1.03
N PHE A 94 19.45 -13.02 -1.79
CA PHE A 94 19.26 -14.18 -2.66
C PHE A 94 19.79 -14.01 -4.09
N ALA A 95 19.92 -12.79 -4.61
CA ALA A 95 20.28 -12.52 -6.01
C ALA A 95 21.57 -13.24 -6.48
N ASP A 96 22.56 -13.37 -5.59
CA ASP A 96 23.85 -14.02 -5.87
C ASP A 96 23.92 -15.50 -5.44
N LYS A 97 22.84 -16.06 -4.88
CA LYS A 97 22.83 -17.44 -4.39
C LYS A 97 22.74 -18.44 -5.54
N PRO A 98 23.50 -19.54 -5.49
CA PRO A 98 23.48 -20.55 -6.53
C PRO A 98 22.20 -21.40 -6.45
N THR A 99 21.85 -22.12 -7.52
CA THR A 99 20.60 -22.88 -7.62
C THR A 99 20.42 -23.90 -6.48
N GLU A 100 21.49 -24.50 -5.96
CA GLU A 100 21.42 -25.45 -4.83
C GLU A 100 20.96 -24.83 -3.50
N PHE A 101 20.91 -23.50 -3.41
CA PHE A 101 20.36 -22.79 -2.26
C PHE A 101 18.82 -22.80 -2.23
N PHE A 102 18.19 -23.14 -3.35
CA PHE A 102 16.74 -23.08 -3.52
C PHE A 102 16.15 -24.47 -3.76
N ASN A 103 14.96 -24.68 -3.19
CA ASN A 103 14.07 -25.75 -3.61
C ASN A 103 13.18 -25.23 -4.74
N VAL A 104 13.00 -26.03 -5.80
CA VAL A 104 12.01 -25.74 -6.84
C VAL A 104 10.70 -26.41 -6.45
N GLU A 105 9.69 -25.61 -6.12
CA GLU A 105 8.40 -26.10 -5.64
C GLU A 105 7.30 -25.85 -6.68
N GLU A 106 6.42 -26.84 -6.90
CA GLU A 106 5.27 -26.72 -7.80
C GLU A 106 4.11 -26.03 -7.07
N SER A 107 3.71 -24.85 -7.56
CA SER A 107 2.74 -23.98 -6.88
C SER A 107 1.40 -24.69 -6.63
N ALA A 108 0.95 -25.51 -7.58
CA ALA A 108 -0.30 -26.29 -7.49
C ALA A 108 -0.38 -27.26 -6.29
N THR A 109 0.76 -27.63 -5.69
CA THR A 109 0.80 -28.50 -4.50
C THR A 109 1.42 -27.85 -3.28
N TYR A 110 2.24 -26.82 -3.49
CA TYR A 110 2.98 -26.14 -2.43
C TYR A 110 2.15 -25.01 -1.80
N PHE A 111 1.42 -24.26 -2.62
CA PHE A 111 0.68 -23.08 -2.17
C PHE A 111 -0.57 -23.48 -1.39
N LYS A 112 -0.86 -22.69 -0.36
CA LYS A 112 -1.97 -22.88 0.57
C LYS A 112 -2.76 -21.60 0.68
N GLU A 113 -4.06 -21.73 0.55
CA GLU A 113 -5.00 -20.66 0.91
C GLU A 113 -4.72 -20.20 2.34
N THR A 114 -4.66 -18.90 2.52
CA THR A 114 -4.48 -18.26 3.83
C THR A 114 -5.59 -17.25 3.99
N PRO A 115 -6.72 -17.61 4.63
CA PRO A 115 -7.87 -16.73 4.72
C PRO A 115 -7.51 -15.38 5.33
N VAL A 116 -7.94 -14.31 4.68
CA VAL A 116 -7.77 -12.94 5.16
C VAL A 116 -9.13 -12.45 5.63
N ASP A 117 -9.19 -11.91 6.84
CA ASP A 117 -10.39 -11.34 7.45
C ASP A 117 -9.97 -10.10 8.26
N THR A 118 -10.07 -8.93 7.64
CA THR A 118 -9.64 -7.66 8.24
C THR A 118 -10.72 -6.59 8.13
N THR A 119 -10.68 -5.62 9.03
CA THR A 119 -11.56 -4.45 9.02
C THR A 119 -10.71 -3.19 8.91
N ILE A 120 -10.98 -2.39 7.89
CA ILE A 120 -10.23 -1.17 7.55
C ILE A 120 -11.18 0.03 7.57
N THR A 121 -10.69 1.20 7.98
CA THR A 121 -11.48 2.43 7.98
C THR A 121 -11.88 2.86 6.56
N THR A 122 -13.13 3.33 6.40
CA THR A 122 -13.57 4.05 5.19
C THR A 122 -13.45 5.56 5.35
N LEU A 123 -12.90 6.03 6.46
CA LEU A 123 -12.69 7.45 6.74
C LEU A 123 -11.23 7.67 7.19
N PRO A 124 -10.26 7.46 6.28
CA PRO A 124 -8.86 7.61 6.62
C PRO A 124 -8.55 9.04 7.07
N ALA A 125 -7.75 9.17 8.13
CA ALA A 125 -7.33 10.43 8.71
C ALA A 125 -5.85 10.67 8.41
N TYR A 126 -5.56 11.61 7.52
CA TYR A 126 -4.19 11.99 7.18
C TYR A 126 -3.48 12.66 8.37
N THR A 127 -2.24 12.27 8.61
CA THR A 127 -1.33 12.81 9.61
C THR A 127 0.05 13.06 8.99
N GLU A 128 0.71 14.13 9.43
CA GLU A 128 2.11 14.44 9.05
C GLU A 128 3.12 13.49 9.74
N GLU A 129 2.74 12.93 10.89
CA GLU A 129 3.52 11.89 11.56
C GLU A 129 3.20 10.55 10.90
N VAL A 130 4.23 9.95 10.32
CA VAL A 130 4.11 8.69 9.56
C VAL A 130 4.28 7.47 10.47
N THR A 131 3.65 6.37 10.10
CA THR A 131 3.81 5.06 10.76
C THR A 131 4.50 4.08 9.82
N GLU A 132 5.65 3.55 10.21
CA GLU A 132 6.33 2.51 9.41
C GLU A 132 5.45 1.26 9.23
N THR A 133 5.46 0.70 8.02
CA THR A 133 4.75 -0.55 7.73
C THR A 133 5.38 -1.77 8.43
N SER A 134 4.63 -2.85 8.61
CA SER A 134 5.22 -4.14 9.00
C SER A 134 5.80 -4.88 7.79
N LEU A 135 6.58 -5.95 8.01
CA LEU A 135 6.95 -6.91 6.95
C LEU A 135 5.82 -7.88 6.59
N GLY A 136 4.68 -7.78 7.26
CA GLY A 136 3.50 -8.57 6.95
C GLY A 136 2.57 -7.86 5.98
N ARG A 137 1.29 -8.18 6.07
CA ARG A 137 0.24 -7.49 5.32
C ARG A 137 0.19 -6.01 5.70
N ILE A 138 0.26 -5.15 4.69
CA ILE A 138 0.11 -3.70 4.80
C ILE A 138 -1.18 -3.19 4.11
N GLY A 139 -1.85 -4.08 3.38
CA GLY A 139 -3.09 -3.78 2.70
C GLY A 139 -3.67 -5.01 2.02
N VAL A 140 -4.86 -4.81 1.46
CA VAL A 140 -5.61 -5.85 0.74
C VAL A 140 -5.72 -5.47 -0.73
N ALA A 141 -5.51 -6.44 -1.62
CA ALA A 141 -5.62 -6.24 -3.05
C ALA A 141 -7.00 -6.67 -3.58
N ILE A 142 -7.43 -6.07 -4.68
CA ILE A 142 -8.69 -6.40 -5.35
C ILE A 142 -8.78 -7.86 -5.81
N THR A 143 -7.65 -8.56 -5.89
CA THR A 143 -7.57 -9.98 -6.28
C THR A 143 -7.86 -10.97 -5.16
N GLY A 144 -7.94 -10.51 -3.91
CA GLY A 144 -8.00 -11.37 -2.73
C GLY A 144 -6.64 -11.66 -2.08
N ALA A 145 -5.53 -11.35 -2.75
CA ALA A 145 -4.18 -11.47 -2.19
C ALA A 145 -3.81 -10.28 -1.29
N GLN A 146 -2.66 -10.40 -0.63
CA GLN A 146 -2.15 -9.40 0.31
C GLN A 146 -1.15 -8.47 -0.38
N ILE A 147 -1.02 -7.25 0.14
CA ILE A 147 0.02 -6.29 -0.24
C ILE A 147 1.01 -6.25 0.92
N PHE A 148 2.30 -6.47 0.64
CA PHE A 148 3.38 -6.34 1.62
C PHE A 148 4.22 -5.09 1.30
N ASN A 149 5.10 -4.68 2.20
CA ASN A 149 6.04 -3.59 1.93
C ASN A 149 7.20 -4.06 1.04
N ASP A 150 8.19 -3.19 0.80
CA ASP A 150 9.25 -3.45 -0.17
C ASP A 150 10.27 -4.53 0.26
N TYR A 151 10.27 -4.92 1.54
CA TYR A 151 11.40 -5.57 2.18
C TYR A 151 11.19 -7.06 2.49
N GLU A 152 12.27 -7.83 2.37
CA GLU A 152 12.33 -9.25 2.74
C GLU A 152 12.98 -9.49 4.13
N ASN A 153 13.49 -8.43 4.78
CA ASN A 153 14.14 -8.52 6.10
C ASN A 153 13.82 -7.38 7.06
N PHE A 154 13.96 -7.66 8.36
CA PHE A 154 13.63 -6.73 9.45
C PHE A 154 14.54 -5.51 9.50
N GLU A 155 15.78 -5.63 9.01
CA GLU A 155 16.67 -4.48 8.89
C GLU A 155 16.29 -3.53 7.75
N ARG A 156 15.32 -3.89 6.90
CA ARG A 156 14.85 -3.10 5.74
C ARG A 156 16.01 -2.73 4.82
N THR A 157 16.82 -3.73 4.48
CA THR A 157 18.01 -3.57 3.63
C THR A 157 17.96 -4.44 2.39
N VAL A 158 17.03 -5.38 2.32
CA VAL A 158 16.84 -6.31 1.20
C VAL A 158 15.48 -6.00 0.59
N VAL A 159 15.49 -5.36 -0.57
CA VAL A 159 14.29 -5.05 -1.36
C VAL A 159 13.97 -6.25 -2.23
N ALA A 160 12.74 -6.75 -2.18
CA ALA A 160 12.36 -8.01 -2.85
C ALA A 160 12.60 -7.96 -4.37
N GLN A 161 12.23 -6.85 -5.03
CA GLN A 161 12.43 -6.66 -6.46
C GLN A 161 13.91 -6.63 -6.86
N ASP A 162 14.75 -5.99 -6.04
CA ASP A 162 16.19 -5.89 -6.29
C ASP A 162 16.93 -7.19 -5.93
N ASP A 163 16.38 -7.97 -4.99
CA ASP A 163 16.90 -9.28 -4.57
C ASP A 163 16.35 -10.46 -5.39
N GLN A 164 15.60 -10.16 -6.46
CA GLN A 164 14.99 -11.16 -7.32
C GLN A 164 16.04 -12.06 -7.96
N VAL A 165 15.78 -13.37 -7.93
CA VAL A 165 16.63 -14.40 -8.53
C VAL A 165 15.82 -15.31 -9.44
N ILE A 166 16.44 -15.72 -10.57
CA ILE A 166 15.86 -16.66 -11.52
C ILE A 166 16.88 -17.75 -11.85
N HIS A 167 16.49 -19.01 -11.64
CA HIS A 167 17.29 -20.18 -11.99
C HIS A 167 16.46 -21.12 -12.87
N ASP A 168 16.98 -21.47 -14.05
CA ASP A 168 16.30 -22.35 -15.02
C ASP A 168 14.85 -21.95 -15.34
N HIS A 169 14.61 -20.64 -15.53
CA HIS A 169 13.28 -20.04 -15.79
C HIS A 169 12.26 -20.17 -14.64
N VAL A 170 12.72 -20.57 -13.45
CA VAL A 170 11.93 -20.52 -12.21
C VAL A 170 12.38 -19.30 -11.43
N ALA A 171 11.43 -18.45 -11.03
CA ALA A 171 11.71 -17.20 -10.35
C ALA A 171 11.36 -17.28 -8.86
N PHE A 172 11.97 -16.40 -8.08
CA PHE A 172 11.60 -16.14 -6.68
C PHE A 172 10.29 -15.33 -6.61
N LEU A 173 10.26 -14.17 -7.27
CA LEU A 173 9.05 -13.41 -7.56
C LEU A 173 8.50 -13.82 -8.93
N ASP A 174 7.19 -14.02 -9.06
CA ASP A 174 6.57 -14.36 -10.34
C ASP A 174 6.44 -13.16 -11.29
N GLU A 175 5.92 -13.42 -12.49
CA GLU A 175 5.67 -12.37 -13.49
C GLU A 175 4.64 -11.33 -13.04
N CYS A 176 3.87 -11.60 -12.00
CA CYS A 176 2.89 -10.70 -11.40
C CYS A 176 3.48 -9.90 -10.23
N ASN A 177 4.81 -9.94 -10.02
CA ASN A 177 5.51 -9.33 -8.89
C ASN A 177 5.08 -9.87 -7.52
N GLY A 178 4.65 -11.13 -7.43
CA GLY A 178 4.24 -11.76 -6.20
C GLY A 178 4.92 -13.09 -5.89
N HIS A 179 4.89 -13.47 -4.62
CA HIS A 179 5.33 -14.78 -4.15
C HIS A 179 4.63 -15.15 -2.83
N THR A 180 4.90 -16.35 -2.33
CA THR A 180 4.42 -16.80 -1.01
C THR A 180 5.55 -16.76 0.01
N LEU A 181 5.22 -16.75 1.30
CA LEU A 181 6.17 -17.13 2.33
C LEU A 181 6.78 -18.52 2.07
N VAL A 182 7.94 -18.82 2.67
CA VAL A 182 8.62 -20.13 2.60
C VAL A 182 7.83 -21.31 3.17
N SER A 183 6.64 -21.07 3.71
CA SER A 183 5.66 -22.06 4.16
C SER A 183 4.70 -22.49 3.04
N GLY A 184 4.70 -21.77 1.91
CA GLY A 184 3.70 -21.82 0.86
C GLY A 184 2.40 -21.09 1.23
N THR A 185 2.37 -20.31 2.32
CA THR A 185 1.21 -19.50 2.74
C THR A 185 1.39 -18.05 2.31
N ASP A 186 0.32 -17.25 2.45
CA ASP A 186 0.38 -15.80 2.31
C ASP A 186 0.97 -15.35 0.96
N TYR A 187 0.28 -15.61 -0.15
CA TYR A 187 0.68 -14.99 -1.41
C TYR A 187 0.52 -13.47 -1.30
N HIS A 188 1.57 -12.74 -1.64
CA HIS A 188 1.64 -11.29 -1.53
C HIS A 188 2.47 -10.65 -2.65
N TYR A 189 2.20 -9.38 -2.92
CA TYR A 189 2.93 -8.61 -3.92
C TYR A 189 4.04 -7.77 -3.30
N HIS A 190 5.11 -7.60 -4.08
CA HIS A 190 6.27 -6.73 -3.84
C HIS A 190 6.51 -5.76 -5.00
N GLY A 191 5.52 -5.53 -5.85
CA GLY A 191 5.58 -4.52 -6.90
C GLY A 191 4.20 -4.30 -7.49
N ILE A 192 4.12 -3.47 -8.54
CA ILE A 192 2.89 -3.31 -9.32
C ILE A 192 2.41 -4.70 -9.78
N PRO A 193 1.22 -5.18 -9.38
CA PRO A 193 0.72 -6.46 -9.83
C PRO A 193 0.32 -6.36 -11.30
N VAL A 194 1.27 -6.60 -12.21
CA VAL A 194 1.07 -6.40 -13.65
C VAL A 194 -0.08 -7.27 -14.20
N CYS A 195 -0.32 -8.42 -13.58
CA CYS A 195 -1.44 -9.30 -13.89
C CYS A 195 -2.82 -8.68 -13.58
N ILE A 196 -2.87 -7.60 -12.79
CA ILE A 196 -4.04 -6.74 -12.61
C ILE A 196 -4.01 -5.61 -13.65
N THR A 197 -2.95 -4.80 -13.64
CA THR A 197 -2.90 -3.55 -14.42
C THR A 197 -2.95 -3.80 -15.92
N ASP A 198 -2.34 -4.87 -16.44
CA ASP A 198 -2.40 -5.22 -17.87
C ASP A 198 -3.82 -5.55 -18.35
N THR A 199 -4.71 -5.94 -17.43
CA THR A 199 -6.10 -6.30 -17.74
C THR A 199 -7.06 -5.16 -17.49
N LEU A 200 -6.82 -4.35 -16.45
CA LEU A 200 -7.79 -3.36 -15.97
C LEU A 200 -7.42 -1.92 -16.29
N ASP A 201 -6.13 -1.57 -16.42
CA ASP A 201 -5.74 -0.22 -16.78
C ASP A 201 -6.05 0.05 -18.25
N GLU A 202 -6.60 1.22 -18.52
CA GLU A 202 -6.80 1.72 -19.87
C GLU A 202 -5.67 2.68 -20.26
N ALA A 203 -5.28 2.64 -21.53
CA ALA A 203 -4.26 3.55 -22.05
C ALA A 203 -4.73 5.01 -21.93
N ASP A 204 -3.81 5.90 -21.55
CA ASP A 204 -4.08 7.33 -21.31
C ASP A 204 -5.08 7.61 -20.17
N GLU A 205 -5.32 6.64 -19.28
CA GLU A 205 -6.13 6.80 -18.06
C GLU A 205 -5.30 6.62 -16.79
N HIS A 206 -5.87 7.02 -15.64
CA HIS A 206 -5.29 6.74 -14.33
C HIS A 206 -5.37 5.23 -14.06
N SER A 207 -4.39 4.66 -13.36
CA SER A 207 -4.45 3.25 -12.94
C SER A 207 -5.71 2.99 -12.14
N VAL A 208 -6.28 1.80 -12.28
CA VAL A 208 -7.39 1.38 -11.40
C VAL A 208 -6.90 1.21 -9.97
N MET A 209 -7.80 1.31 -9.00
CA MET A 209 -7.47 0.99 -7.60
C MET A 209 -7.04 -0.47 -7.49
N ILE A 210 -5.79 -0.71 -7.06
CA ILE A 210 -5.23 -2.04 -6.83
C ILE A 210 -5.72 -2.59 -5.50
N GLY A 211 -5.98 -1.72 -4.53
CA GLY A 211 -6.36 -2.13 -3.19
C GLY A 211 -6.53 -0.97 -2.23
N VAL A 212 -6.60 -1.31 -0.94
CA VAL A 212 -6.67 -0.36 0.17
C VAL A 212 -5.67 -0.79 1.22
N LEU A 213 -4.89 0.16 1.75
CA LEU A 213 -3.95 -0.09 2.82
C LEU A 213 -4.64 -0.12 4.19
N GLU A 214 -3.97 -0.65 5.22
CA GLU A 214 -4.54 -0.79 6.57
C GLU A 214 -4.87 0.58 7.22
N ASP A 215 -4.33 1.68 6.70
CA ASP A 215 -4.65 3.06 7.12
C ASP A 215 -5.90 3.65 6.43
N GLY A 216 -6.52 2.89 5.52
CA GLY A 216 -7.77 3.23 4.82
C GLY A 216 -7.62 4.03 3.53
N PHE A 217 -6.39 4.43 3.15
CA PHE A 217 -6.17 5.10 1.87
C PHE A 217 -6.04 4.10 0.71
N PRO A 218 -6.51 4.47 -0.50
CA PRO A 218 -6.39 3.62 -1.68
C PRO A 218 -4.97 3.60 -2.23
N VAL A 219 -4.61 2.49 -2.88
CA VAL A 219 -3.33 2.29 -3.56
C VAL A 219 -3.54 1.94 -5.03
N TYR A 220 -2.72 2.52 -5.91
CA TYR A 220 -2.82 2.43 -7.37
C TYR A 220 -1.50 1.99 -8.02
N GLY A 221 -1.55 1.62 -9.30
CA GLY A 221 -0.36 1.43 -10.12
C GLY A 221 0.29 2.76 -10.50
N ASN A 222 1.31 2.73 -11.36
CA ASN A 222 2.14 3.91 -11.66
C ASN A 222 1.56 4.84 -12.75
N HIS A 223 0.25 4.85 -12.99
CA HIS A 223 -0.39 5.79 -13.90
C HIS A 223 -1.27 6.80 -13.14
N GLY A 224 -0.92 8.08 -13.24
CA GLY A 224 -1.70 9.21 -12.76
C GLY A 224 -2.68 9.74 -13.80
N GLN A 225 -3.21 10.96 -13.59
CA GLN A 225 -4.21 11.56 -14.48
C GLN A 225 -3.74 11.57 -15.95
N GLY A 226 -4.59 11.06 -16.84
CA GLY A 226 -4.31 11.05 -18.28
C GLY A 226 -3.21 10.08 -18.70
N GLY A 227 -2.91 9.06 -17.89
CA GLY A 227 -1.88 8.06 -18.16
C GLY A 227 -0.45 8.56 -17.95
N ALA A 228 -0.28 9.64 -17.18
CA ALA A 228 1.05 10.11 -16.81
C ALA A 228 1.76 9.04 -15.98
N ILE A 229 2.99 8.66 -16.35
CA ILE A 229 3.79 7.76 -15.54
C ILE A 229 4.18 8.49 -14.25
N ILE A 230 3.86 7.89 -13.11
CA ILE A 230 4.28 8.32 -11.78
C ILE A 230 5.58 7.62 -11.41
N THR A 231 6.53 8.39 -10.89
CA THR A 231 7.84 7.94 -10.40
C THR A 231 8.02 8.34 -8.95
N ASN A 232 9.06 7.83 -8.29
CA ASN A 232 9.33 8.20 -6.89
C ASN A 232 9.58 9.70 -6.71
N ASP A 233 10.12 10.38 -7.73
CA ASP A 233 10.33 11.84 -7.74
C ASP A 233 9.01 12.65 -7.69
N ASP A 234 7.88 12.03 -8.04
CA ASP A 234 6.55 12.65 -8.02
C ASP A 234 5.83 12.48 -6.66
N LEU A 235 6.34 11.62 -5.78
CA LEU A 235 5.69 11.16 -4.56
C LEU A 235 6.38 11.69 -3.29
N ASP A 236 5.68 11.59 -2.16
CA ASP A 236 6.25 11.82 -0.85
C ASP A 236 7.07 10.62 -0.33
N ALA A 237 7.58 10.74 0.89
CA ALA A 237 8.44 9.72 1.50
C ALA A 237 7.74 8.37 1.77
N CYS A 238 6.40 8.33 1.74
CA CYS A 238 5.61 7.12 1.88
C CYS A 238 5.03 6.64 0.54
N SER A 239 5.57 7.10 -0.59
CA SER A 239 5.12 6.73 -1.94
C SER A 239 3.66 7.15 -2.22
N GLY A 240 3.22 8.27 -1.64
CA GLY A 240 1.90 8.83 -1.92
C GLY A 240 1.91 10.33 -2.21
N HIS A 241 0.73 10.85 -2.52
CA HIS A 241 0.49 12.27 -2.78
C HIS A 241 -1.01 12.59 -2.74
N VAL A 242 -1.37 13.88 -2.83
CA VAL A 242 -2.76 14.31 -2.98
C VAL A 242 -3.01 14.73 -4.43
N ASP A 243 -3.82 13.96 -5.13
CA ASP A 243 -4.30 14.31 -6.47
C ASP A 243 -5.70 13.71 -6.73
N VAL A 244 -6.28 14.01 -7.88
CA VAL A 244 -7.56 13.46 -8.33
C VAL A 244 -7.41 12.04 -8.87
N THR A 245 -8.35 11.17 -8.50
CA THR A 245 -8.49 9.82 -9.06
C THR A 245 -9.88 9.68 -9.71
N PRO A 246 -10.17 8.61 -10.46
CA PRO A 246 -11.49 8.38 -11.04
C PRO A 246 -12.63 8.41 -10.01
N GLU A 247 -12.39 7.91 -8.80
CA GLU A 247 -13.35 7.83 -7.69
C GLU A 247 -13.42 9.14 -6.89
N PHE A 248 -12.32 9.90 -6.84
CA PHE A 248 -12.17 11.11 -6.05
C PHE A 248 -11.85 12.33 -6.93
N PRO A 249 -12.83 12.89 -7.65
CA PRO A 249 -12.62 14.01 -8.58
C PRO A 249 -12.25 15.34 -7.91
N ASP A 250 -12.48 15.45 -6.59
CA ASP A 250 -12.04 16.58 -5.77
C ASP A 250 -10.67 16.34 -5.10
N GLY A 251 -10.06 15.17 -5.34
CA GLY A 251 -8.77 14.76 -4.81
C GLY A 251 -8.86 14.02 -3.47
N ILE A 252 -7.90 13.11 -3.25
CA ILE A 252 -7.66 12.43 -1.98
C ILE A 252 -6.15 12.15 -1.87
N TYR A 253 -5.63 12.06 -0.64
CA TYR A 253 -4.33 11.42 -0.45
C TYR A 253 -4.41 9.94 -0.86
N HIS A 254 -3.46 9.46 -1.64
CA HIS A 254 -3.40 8.06 -2.08
C HIS A 254 -1.97 7.65 -2.40
N TYR A 255 -1.76 6.34 -2.41
CA TYR A 255 -0.46 5.74 -2.66
C TYR A 255 -0.34 5.25 -4.10
N HIS A 256 0.89 5.26 -4.62
CA HIS A 256 1.25 4.64 -5.88
C HIS A 256 2.33 3.57 -5.65
N LEU A 257 2.16 2.42 -6.31
CA LEU A 257 3.23 1.48 -6.55
C LEU A 257 3.99 1.94 -7.79
N THR A 258 5.32 1.97 -7.73
CA THR A 258 6.19 2.50 -8.79
C THR A 258 7.07 1.40 -9.39
N ALA A 259 7.77 1.72 -10.48
CA ALA A 259 8.56 0.75 -11.25
C ALA A 259 9.96 1.26 -11.64
N ASP A 260 10.29 2.51 -11.29
CA ASP A 260 11.53 3.17 -11.67
C ASP A 260 12.70 2.78 -10.76
N GLU A 261 12.50 2.79 -9.44
CA GLU A 261 13.47 2.35 -8.44
C GLU A 261 12.80 2.11 -7.08
N ALA A 262 13.53 1.50 -6.14
CA ALA A 262 13.05 1.36 -4.76
C ALA A 262 12.85 2.74 -4.08
N PRO A 263 11.78 2.94 -3.29
CA PRO A 263 10.76 1.93 -2.94
C PRO A 263 9.78 1.65 -4.08
N TYR A 264 9.55 0.38 -4.41
CA TYR A 264 8.52 -0.02 -5.39
C TYR A 264 7.13 -0.16 -4.74
N MET A 265 7.13 -0.35 -3.42
CA MET A 265 5.99 -0.56 -2.54
C MET A 265 5.86 0.58 -1.52
N ILE A 266 5.03 0.37 -0.49
CA ILE A 266 4.70 1.38 0.52
C ILE A 266 5.41 1.07 1.84
N ASP A 267 6.30 1.97 2.26
CA ASP A 267 7.16 1.79 3.43
C ASP A 267 6.61 2.40 4.72
N CYS A 268 5.70 3.36 4.59
CA CYS A 268 5.03 4.01 5.71
C CYS A 268 3.60 4.45 5.37
N TYR A 269 2.81 4.66 6.42
CA TYR A 269 1.46 5.19 6.36
C TYR A 269 1.43 6.66 6.79
N HIS A 270 0.69 7.47 6.05
CA HIS A 270 0.21 8.78 6.47
C HIS A 270 -1.14 8.72 7.18
N GLY A 271 -1.91 7.63 7.09
CA GLY A 271 -3.17 7.49 7.81
C GLY A 271 -2.99 6.99 9.25
N GLU A 272 -3.94 7.32 10.13
CA GLU A 272 -4.06 6.69 11.44
C GLU A 272 -4.41 5.19 11.28
N VAL A 273 -3.48 4.31 11.65
CA VAL A 273 -3.74 2.87 11.74
C VAL A 273 -4.19 2.55 13.17
N GLU A 274 -5.35 1.94 13.35
CA GLU A 274 -5.69 1.38 14.65
C GLU A 274 -4.65 0.29 14.98
N VAL A 275 -3.89 0.49 16.05
CA VAL A 275 -2.69 -0.30 16.47
C VAL A 275 -2.94 -1.82 16.54
N ALA A 276 -4.19 -2.27 16.47
CA ALA A 276 -4.57 -3.69 16.37
C ALA A 276 -4.23 -4.35 15.00
N ALA A 277 -4.10 -3.59 13.91
CA ALA A 277 -3.91 -4.14 12.55
C ALA A 277 -2.43 -4.36 12.14
N ASN A 278 -1.46 -3.74 12.82
CA ASN A 278 -0.06 -3.68 12.35
C ASN A 278 0.93 -4.64 13.06
N MET A 279 0.47 -5.79 13.56
CA MET A 279 1.38 -6.79 14.17
C MET A 279 1.42 -8.10 13.38
N GLY A 280 1.81 -7.99 12.11
CA GLY A 280 2.35 -9.11 11.34
C GLY A 280 3.79 -9.42 11.79
N GLY A 281 3.98 -10.53 12.52
CA GLY A 281 5.29 -11.17 12.72
C GLY A 281 6.06 -10.86 14.01
N GLY A 282 5.65 -9.86 14.79
CA GLY A 282 6.05 -9.71 16.18
C GLY A 282 4.95 -10.29 17.07
N GLY A 283 5.26 -11.25 17.94
CA GLY A 283 4.34 -11.56 19.03
C GLY A 283 4.01 -10.29 19.85
N PRO A 284 3.01 -10.34 20.75
CA PRO A 284 2.69 -9.23 21.63
C PRO A 284 3.98 -8.63 22.20
N ASP A 285 4.10 -7.30 22.24
CA ASP A 285 5.21 -6.66 22.96
C ASP A 285 5.01 -6.93 24.45
N PHE A 286 5.48 -8.10 24.89
CA PHE A 286 5.33 -8.56 26.25
C PHE A 286 6.03 -7.62 27.24
N ALA A 287 7.03 -6.86 26.80
CA ALA A 287 7.69 -5.88 27.64
C ALA A 287 6.75 -4.69 27.90
N ALA A 288 6.13 -4.13 26.85
CA ALA A 288 5.15 -3.05 26.99
C ALA A 288 3.91 -3.48 27.77
N ILE A 289 3.38 -4.68 27.50
CA ILE A 289 2.21 -5.24 28.19
C ILE A 289 2.52 -5.49 29.67
N ALA A 290 3.72 -6.00 29.97
CA ALA A 290 4.14 -6.20 31.35
C ALA A 290 4.30 -4.87 32.11
N GLU A 291 4.82 -3.84 31.45
CA GLU A 291 4.91 -2.48 32.01
C GLU A 291 3.51 -1.91 32.30
N GLU A 292 2.57 -2.02 31.36
CA GLU A 292 1.19 -1.57 31.54
C GLU A 292 0.48 -2.29 32.69
N LEU A 293 0.65 -3.60 32.79
CA LEU A 293 0.04 -4.43 33.83
C LEU A 293 0.79 -4.39 35.17
N GLY A 294 1.95 -3.74 35.22
CA GLY A 294 2.79 -3.64 36.42
C GLY A 294 3.36 -5.00 36.87
N VAL A 295 3.65 -5.89 35.93
CA VAL A 295 4.22 -7.23 36.17
C VAL A 295 5.60 -7.36 35.52
N GLU A 296 6.34 -8.41 35.86
CA GLU A 296 7.60 -8.74 35.19
C GLU A 296 7.30 -9.47 33.87
N GLU A 297 7.98 -9.09 32.79
CA GLU A 297 7.79 -9.68 31.45
C GLU A 297 7.94 -11.21 31.46
N ALA A 298 8.98 -11.73 32.14
CA ALA A 298 9.21 -13.16 32.24
C ALA A 298 8.06 -13.88 32.95
N ALA A 299 7.47 -13.26 33.98
CA ALA A 299 6.33 -13.83 34.70
C ALA A 299 5.07 -13.81 33.82
N LEU A 300 4.87 -12.76 33.01
CA LEU A 300 3.77 -12.67 32.05
C LEU A 300 3.86 -13.80 31.01
N ARG A 301 5.04 -14.02 30.41
CA ARG A 301 5.28 -15.10 29.45
C ARG A 301 5.05 -16.48 30.06
N ASP A 302 5.59 -16.73 31.26
CA ASP A 302 5.41 -18.00 31.98
C ASP A 302 3.94 -18.27 32.32
N ALA A 303 3.18 -17.21 32.66
CA ALA A 303 1.77 -17.33 33.01
C ALA A 303 0.86 -17.61 31.80
N LEU A 304 1.19 -17.06 30.63
CA LEU A 304 0.47 -17.30 29.37
C LEU A 304 0.75 -18.70 28.80
N GLY A 305 1.95 -19.22 29.01
CA GLY A 305 2.37 -20.54 28.53
C GLY A 305 2.40 -20.66 27.01
N ASP A 306 2.58 -21.90 26.52
CA ASP A 306 2.75 -22.18 25.08
C ASP A 306 1.45 -22.57 24.36
N THR A 307 0.29 -22.49 25.04
CA THR A 307 -1.00 -22.89 24.47
C THR A 307 -1.64 -21.75 23.69
N MET A 308 -2.15 -22.05 22.49
CA MET A 308 -2.86 -21.08 21.65
C MET A 308 -4.34 -21.51 21.46
N PRO A 309 -5.33 -20.70 21.89
CA PRO A 309 -5.18 -19.45 22.64
C PRO A 309 -4.74 -19.66 24.10
N PRO A 310 -4.04 -18.68 24.73
CA PRO A 310 -3.69 -18.73 26.15
C PRO A 310 -4.91 -18.76 27.07
N ASP A 311 -4.77 -19.38 28.25
CA ASP A 311 -5.78 -19.32 29.31
C ASP A 311 -5.59 -18.03 30.14
N PHE A 312 -6.22 -16.95 29.70
CA PHE A 312 -6.10 -15.64 30.34
C PHE A 312 -6.62 -15.60 31.79
N ASP A 313 -7.60 -16.43 32.16
CA ASP A 313 -8.09 -16.47 33.54
C ASP A 313 -7.06 -17.14 34.47
N ALA A 314 -6.45 -18.23 34.01
CA ALA A 314 -5.37 -18.88 34.75
C ALA A 314 -4.11 -18.00 34.82
N ALA A 315 -3.76 -17.33 33.72
CA ALA A 315 -2.60 -16.42 33.66
C ALA A 315 -2.78 -15.22 34.60
N ALA A 316 -3.94 -14.55 34.55
CA ALA A 316 -4.25 -13.43 35.43
C ALA A 316 -4.26 -13.84 36.91
N GLN A 317 -4.81 -15.02 37.23
CA GLN A 317 -4.77 -15.57 38.59
C GLN A 317 -3.32 -15.83 39.06
N SER A 318 -2.45 -16.33 38.20
CA SER A 318 -1.03 -16.56 38.52
C SER A 318 -0.27 -15.25 38.77
N LEU A 319 -0.58 -14.22 37.99
CA LEU A 319 0.04 -12.89 38.05
C LEU A 319 -0.56 -11.99 39.16
N GLY A 320 -1.72 -12.34 39.70
CA GLY A 320 -2.41 -11.53 40.71
C GLY A 320 -3.00 -10.23 40.14
N ILE A 321 -3.33 -10.23 38.85
CA ILE A 321 -3.91 -9.09 38.12
C ILE A 321 -5.38 -9.37 37.77
N ASP A 322 -6.08 -8.34 37.30
CA ASP A 322 -7.44 -8.47 36.79
C ASP A 322 -7.44 -9.16 35.42
N SER A 323 -8.32 -10.14 35.21
CA SER A 323 -8.31 -10.91 33.96
C SER A 323 -8.86 -10.13 32.77
N ASP A 324 -9.71 -9.12 32.99
CA ASP A 324 -10.18 -8.25 31.91
C ASP A 324 -9.08 -7.24 31.53
N ALA A 325 -8.32 -6.73 32.49
CA ALA A 325 -7.13 -5.91 32.19
C ALA A 325 -6.08 -6.67 31.35
N LEU A 326 -5.83 -7.94 31.67
CA LEU A 326 -4.92 -8.79 30.88
C LEU A 326 -5.43 -9.01 29.44
N ARG A 327 -6.74 -9.21 29.27
CA ARG A 327 -7.35 -9.37 27.93
C ARG A 327 -7.33 -8.08 27.10
N ILE A 328 -7.43 -6.93 27.75
CA ILE A 328 -7.37 -5.61 27.10
C ILE A 328 -5.94 -5.30 26.64
N ALA A 329 -4.95 -5.59 27.49
CA ALA A 329 -3.54 -5.31 27.19
C ALA A 329 -2.93 -6.29 26.19
N MET A 330 -3.44 -7.52 26.11
CA MET A 330 -3.00 -8.51 25.12
C MET A 330 -3.71 -8.27 23.77
N PRO A 331 -3.00 -7.92 22.69
CA PRO A 331 -3.62 -7.90 21.37
C PRO A 331 -4.16 -9.30 21.06
N GLY A 332 -5.38 -9.38 20.53
CA GLY A 332 -5.89 -10.64 19.98
C GLY A 332 -4.92 -11.17 18.93
N PRO A 333 -4.87 -12.50 18.68
CA PRO A 333 -4.10 -13.00 17.54
C PRO A 333 -4.55 -12.21 16.31
N GLY A 334 -3.61 -11.51 15.67
CA GLY A 334 -3.85 -10.83 14.41
C GLY A 334 -4.53 -11.83 13.47
N GLN A 335 -5.70 -11.45 13.00
CA GLN A 335 -6.41 -12.17 11.93
C GLN A 335 -6.00 -11.57 10.58
#